data_AF-A0A5J5HMR6-F1
#
_entry.id   AF-A0A5J5HMR6-F1
#
_cell.length_a   1.000
_cell.length_b   1.000
_cell.length_c   1.000
_cell.angle_alpha   90.00
_cell.angle_beta   90.00
_cell.angle_gamma   90.00
#
_symmetry.space_group_name_H-M   'P 1'
#
loop_
_entity.id
_entity.type
_entity.pdbx_description
1 polymer ?
#
loop_
_entity_poly.entity_id
_entity_poly.type
_entity_poly.pdbx_seq_one_letter_code
_entity_poly.pdbx_strand_id
1 'polypeptide(L)'
;MTFKLTFILIKLTYVNVCKTTIIGKWLDDKHLQLVKQVALLAKNHDTSPAALSLGWLLSRSVVSTIIVGATREEQVMENIKCLSLDLDSSTIEALNHASMPFIYGESFASYRLPSE
;
A
#
# COMPACT_ATOMS: atom_id res chain seq x y z
N MET A 1 -21.47 -10.69 -7.09
CA MET A 1 -20.05 -10.63 -7.56
C MET A 1 -19.45 -9.35 -6.99
N THR A 2 -18.99 -9.40 -5.74
CA THR A 2 -18.74 -8.19 -4.93
C THR A 2 -17.27 -7.80 -5.04
N PHE A 3 -16.95 -6.89 -5.96
CA PHE A 3 -15.62 -6.30 -6.07
C PHE A 3 -15.38 -5.40 -4.86
N LYS A 4 -14.73 -5.93 -3.82
CA LYS A 4 -14.22 -5.14 -2.70
C LYS A 4 -13.01 -4.34 -3.20
N LEU A 5 -13.24 -3.05 -3.46
CA LEU A 5 -12.23 -2.09 -3.84
C LEU A 5 -11.44 -1.69 -2.58
N THR A 6 -10.34 -2.40 -2.31
CA THR A 6 -9.45 -2.09 -1.19
C THR A 6 -8.58 -0.89 -1.56
N PHE A 7 -8.98 0.31 -1.10
CA PHE A 7 -8.16 1.51 -1.15
C PHE A 7 -7.07 1.42 -0.08
N ILE A 8 -5.82 1.23 -0.49
CA ILE A 8 -4.64 1.41 0.36
C ILE A 8 -3.91 2.67 -0.12
N LEU A 9 -4.14 3.77 0.61
CA LEU A 9 -3.34 5.00 0.50
C LEU A 9 -2.02 4.78 1.25
N ILE A 10 -0.97 4.36 0.54
CA ILE A 10 0.39 4.43 1.07
C ILE A 10 0.97 5.78 0.69
N LYS A 11 1.09 6.64 1.71
CA LYS A 11 1.95 7.81 1.63
C LYS A 11 2.67 7.95 2.96
N LEU A 12 3.87 7.38 3.03
CA LEU A 12 4.78 7.54 4.16
C LEU A 12 6.02 8.26 3.67
N THR A 13 5.95 9.59 3.70
CA THR A 13 7.13 10.44 3.70
C THR A 13 6.97 11.41 4.86
N TYR A 14 7.77 11.19 5.91
CA TYR A 14 8.07 12.08 7.03
C TYR A 14 6.92 12.94 7.58
N VAL A 15 6.22 12.46 8.61
CA VAL A 15 5.43 13.33 9.48
C VAL A 15 5.56 12.87 10.93
N ASN A 16 5.99 13.78 11.81
CA ASN A 16 5.82 13.67 13.26
C ASN A 16 4.30 13.73 13.55
N VAL A 17 3.61 12.59 13.50
CA VAL A 17 2.17 12.52 13.77
C VAL A 17 1.94 12.26 15.25
N CYS A 18 1.29 13.21 15.91
CA CYS A 18 0.79 13.10 17.27
C CYS A 18 -0.15 11.88 17.37
N LYS A 19 0.06 10.98 18.35
CA LYS A 19 -0.63 9.68 18.51
C LYS A 19 -2.17 9.75 18.66
N THR A 20 -2.79 10.93 18.62
CA THR A 20 -4.21 11.18 18.93
C THR A 20 -5.16 11.24 17.71
N THR A 21 -4.63 11.17 16.49
CA THR A 21 -5.43 11.29 15.24
C THR A 21 -5.80 9.91 14.67
N ILE A 22 -6.80 9.83 13.78
CA ILE A 22 -7.25 8.62 13.05
C ILE A 22 -6.07 7.81 12.44
N ILE A 23 -4.98 8.48 12.08
CA ILE A 23 -3.74 7.89 11.56
C ILE A 23 -2.96 7.10 12.62
N GLY A 24 -3.04 7.50 13.90
CA GLY A 24 -2.35 6.86 15.02
C GLY A 24 -2.75 5.39 15.22
N LYS A 25 -3.99 5.01 14.88
CA LYS A 25 -4.44 3.60 14.90
C LYS A 25 -3.61 2.70 13.97
N TRP A 26 -3.09 3.27 12.87
CA TRP A 26 -2.33 2.55 11.85
C TRP A 26 -0.82 2.68 12.04
N LEU A 27 -0.37 3.51 12.98
CA LEU A 27 1.04 3.71 13.32
C LEU A 27 1.48 2.75 14.44
N ASP A 28 1.18 1.47 14.26
CA ASP A 28 1.58 0.36 15.13
C ASP A 28 2.91 -0.26 14.65
N ASP A 29 3.63 -0.93 15.54
CA ASP A 29 4.92 -1.56 15.26
C ASP A 29 4.82 -2.54 14.09
N LYS A 30 3.71 -3.27 13.96
CA LYS A 30 3.48 -4.19 12.83
C LYS A 30 3.50 -3.48 11.48
N HIS A 31 2.80 -2.35 11.37
CA HIS A 31 2.75 -1.56 10.14
C HIS A 31 4.11 -0.91 9.84
N LEU A 32 4.81 -0.45 10.88
CA LEU A 32 6.17 0.10 10.72
C LEU A 32 7.15 -0.96 10.23
N GLN A 33 7.03 -2.21 10.68
CA GLN A 33 7.86 -3.31 10.18
C GLN A 33 7.56 -3.64 8.71
N LEU A 34 6.28 -3.68 8.32
CA LEU A 34 5.89 -3.86 6.91
C LEU A 34 6.52 -2.78 6.02
N VAL A 35 6.42 -1.51 6.43
CA VAL A 35 6.98 -0.39 5.68
C VAL A 35 8.49 -0.50 5.55
N LYS A 36 9.20 -0.94 6.61
CA LYS A 36 10.65 -1.19 6.56
C LYS A 36 11.02 -2.31 5.59
N GLN A 37 10.24 -3.41 5.57
CA GLN A 37 10.46 -4.52 4.64
C GLN A 37 10.26 -4.07 3.19
N VAL A 38 9.15 -3.38 2.89
CA VAL A 38 8.88 -2.85 1.55
C VAL A 38 9.94 -1.84 1.14
N ALA A 39 10.40 -0.98 2.06
CA ALA A 39 11.46 -0.02 1.77
C ALA A 39 12.82 -0.68 1.48
N LEU A 40 13.12 -1.81 2.13
CA LEU A 40 14.32 -2.58 1.81
C LEU A 40 14.23 -3.21 0.42
N LEU A 41 13.09 -3.82 0.08
CA LEU A 41 12.86 -4.37 -1.25
C LEU A 41 12.92 -3.29 -2.33
N ALA A 42 12.35 -2.12 -2.07
CA ALA A 42 12.36 -1.00 -3.03
C ALA A 42 13.78 -0.51 -3.34
N LYS A 43 14.69 -0.54 -2.36
CA LYS A 43 16.11 -0.23 -2.58
C LYS A 43 16.79 -1.22 -3.53
N ASN A 44 16.42 -2.50 -3.49
CA ASN A 44 17.00 -3.50 -4.40
C ASN A 44 16.57 -3.28 -5.86
N HIS A 45 15.47 -2.55 -6.08
CA HIS A 45 14.91 -2.22 -7.38
C HIS A 45 15.11 -0.74 -7.75
N ASP A 46 16.00 -0.02 -7.05
CA ASP A 46 16.30 1.41 -7.26
C ASP A 46 15.05 2.30 -7.37
N THR A 47 14.01 1.99 -6.59
CA THR A 47 12.70 2.63 -6.67
C THR A 47 12.19 3.07 -5.31
N SER A 48 11.10 3.83 -5.28
CA SER A 48 10.43 4.17 -4.03
C SER A 48 9.51 3.04 -3.54
N PRO A 49 9.25 2.97 -2.22
CA PRO A 49 8.27 2.03 -1.66
C PRO A 49 6.88 2.20 -2.27
N ALA A 50 6.50 3.44 -2.64
CA ALA A 50 5.23 3.74 -3.28
C ALA A 50 5.17 3.15 -4.70
N ALA A 51 6.18 3.42 -5.52
CA ALA A 51 6.27 2.87 -6.86
C ALA A 51 6.33 1.34 -6.87
N LEU A 52 7.10 0.73 -5.96
CA LEU A 52 7.15 -0.74 -5.79
C LEU A 52 5.77 -1.32 -5.47
N SER A 53 5.06 -0.70 -4.52
CA SER A 53 3.72 -1.17 -4.11
C SER A 53 2.70 -1.08 -5.25
N LEU A 54 2.79 -0.02 -6.06
CA LEU A 54 1.96 0.14 -7.25
C LEU A 54 2.31 -0.87 -8.34
N GLY A 55 3.60 -1.11 -8.59
CA GLY A 55 4.06 -2.13 -9.54
C GLY A 55 3.59 -3.53 -9.15
N TRP A 56 3.63 -3.85 -7.85
CA TRP A 56 3.08 -5.10 -7.32
C TRP A 56 1.57 -5.22 -7.57
N LEU A 57 0.79 -4.15 -7.36
CA LEU A 57 -0.65 -4.17 -7.69
C LEU A 57 -0.88 -4.38 -9.20
N LEU A 58 -0.11 -3.72 -10.07
CA LEU A 58 -0.21 -3.87 -11.52
C LEU A 58 0.16 -5.28 -12.01
N SER A 59 1.07 -5.98 -11.31
CA SER A 59 1.45 -7.35 -11.65
C SER A 59 0.31 -8.36 -11.47
N ARG A 60 -0.77 -8.00 -10.77
CA ARG A 60 -1.87 -8.91 -10.45
C ARG A 60 -2.94 -8.88 -11.53
N SER A 61 -3.22 -10.04 -12.12
CA SER A 61 -4.23 -10.20 -13.17
C SER A 61 -5.65 -9.76 -12.77
N VAL A 62 -5.98 -9.77 -11.48
CA VAL A 62 -7.28 -9.33 -10.95
C VAL A 62 -7.45 -7.81 -10.88
N VAL A 63 -6.36 -7.05 -11.06
CA VAL A 63 -6.35 -5.58 -10.98
C VAL A 63 -6.43 -5.00 -12.38
N SER A 64 -7.54 -4.34 -12.72
CA SER A 64 -7.69 -3.71 -14.03
C SER A 64 -7.19 -2.27 -14.07
N THR A 65 -7.26 -1.54 -12.96
CA THR A 65 -6.83 -0.14 -12.86
C THR A 65 -6.49 0.21 -11.40
N ILE A 66 -5.61 1.20 -11.23
CA ILE A 66 -5.21 1.73 -9.93
C ILE A 66 -5.47 3.23 -9.92
N ILE A 67 -6.15 3.70 -8.88
CA ILE A 67 -6.38 5.13 -8.64
C ILE A 67 -5.35 5.61 -7.62
N VAL A 68 -4.42 6.44 -8.06
CA VAL A 68 -3.38 7.04 -7.21
C VAL A 68 -3.74 8.47 -6.81
N GLY A 69 -3.66 8.75 -5.51
CA GLY A 69 -3.80 10.10 -4.96
C GLY A 69 -2.44 10.76 -4.75
N ALA A 70 -2.26 11.98 -5.23
CA ALA A 70 -1.07 12.80 -5.01
C ALA A 70 -1.47 14.23 -4.65
N THR A 71 -0.70 14.88 -3.77
CA THR A 71 -0.93 16.28 -3.37
C THR A 71 0.14 17.22 -3.89
N ARG A 72 1.20 16.66 -4.50
CA ARG A 72 2.31 17.39 -5.11
C ARG A 72 2.72 16.69 -6.39
N GLU A 73 3.24 17.44 -7.34
CA GLU A 73 3.66 16.93 -8.65
C GLU A 73 4.75 15.87 -8.55
N GLU A 74 5.70 16.04 -7.63
CA GLU A 74 6.83 15.10 -7.48
C GLU A 74 6.35 13.69 -7.11
N GLN A 75 5.20 13.58 -6.43
CA GLN A 75 4.60 12.29 -6.07
C GLN A 75 3.95 11.60 -7.26
N VAL A 76 3.38 12.37 -8.20
CA VAL A 76 2.84 11.82 -9.44
C VAL A 76 3.99 11.23 -10.25
N MET A 77 5.08 11.99 -10.41
CA MET A 77 6.28 11.54 -11.11
C MET A 77 6.88 10.29 -10.47
N GLU A 78 6.91 10.23 -9.14
CA GLU A 78 7.38 9.06 -8.42
C GLU A 78 6.47 7.84 -8.63
N ASN A 79 5.15 8.02 -8.57
CA ASN A 79 4.20 6.93 -8.78
C ASN A 79 4.27 6.36 -10.21
N ILE A 80 4.50 7.21 -11.23
CA ILE A 80 4.61 6.78 -12.63
C ILE A 80 5.76 5.78 -12.83
N LYS A 81 6.82 5.84 -12.03
CA LYS A 81 7.95 4.89 -12.11
C LYS A 81 7.52 3.43 -11.94
N CYS A 82 6.38 3.17 -11.31
CA CYS A 82 5.83 1.83 -11.16
C CYS A 82 5.60 1.10 -12.49
N LEU A 83 5.36 1.84 -13.59
CA LEU A 83 5.10 1.29 -14.92
C LEU A 83 6.34 0.70 -15.57
N SER A 84 7.53 1.09 -15.10
CA SER A 84 8.82 0.65 -15.64
C SER A 84 9.47 -0.43 -14.78
N LEU A 85 8.80 -0.90 -13.73
CA LEU A 85 9.35 -1.92 -12.84
C LEU A 85 9.12 -3.31 -13.42
N ASP A 86 10.21 -4.06 -13.56
CA ASP A 86 10.17 -5.50 -13.81
C ASP A 86 10.41 -6.22 -12.47
N LEU A 87 9.33 -6.77 -11.90
CA LEU A 87 9.39 -7.43 -10.60
C LEU A 87 9.60 -8.93 -10.81
N ASP A 88 10.71 -9.44 -10.30
CA ASP A 88 10.98 -10.85 -10.28
C ASP A 88 9.99 -11.60 -9.37
N SER A 89 9.82 -12.91 -9.62
CA SER A 89 8.90 -13.75 -8.85
C SER A 89 9.25 -13.74 -7.36
N SER A 90 10.54 -13.64 -7.01
CA SER A 90 10.99 -13.61 -5.63
C SER A 90 10.50 -12.36 -4.88
N THR A 91 10.56 -11.18 -5.52
CA THR A 91 10.05 -9.93 -4.94
C THR A 91 8.53 -9.97 -4.82
N ILE A 92 7.83 -10.48 -5.83
CA ILE A 92 6.37 -10.62 -5.79
C ILE A 92 5.94 -11.53 -4.63
N GLU A 93 6.59 -12.68 -4.45
CA GLU A 93 6.33 -13.60 -3.34
C GLU A 93 6.63 -12.95 -1.98
N ALA A 94 7.75 -12.23 -1.85
CA ALA A 94 8.10 -11.51 -0.64
C ALA A 94 7.03 -10.46 -0.27
N LEU A 95 6.54 -9.70 -1.25
CA LEU A 95 5.48 -8.70 -1.06
C LEU A 95 4.14 -9.35 -0.71
N ASN A 96 3.80 -10.48 -1.35
CA ASN A 96 2.60 -11.24 -1.01
C ASN A 96 2.64 -11.73 0.45
N HIS A 97 3.77 -12.30 0.87
CA HIS A 97 3.93 -12.81 2.22
C HIS A 97 3.90 -11.67 3.25
N ALA A 98 4.62 -10.58 3.02
CA ALA A 98 4.63 -9.42 3.91
C ALA A 98 3.24 -8.78 4.07
N SER A 99 2.44 -8.78 3.00
CA SER A 99 1.11 -8.16 2.99
C SER A 99 0.02 -9.05 3.62
N MET A 100 0.21 -10.37 3.67
CA MET A 100 -0.81 -11.34 4.09
C MET A 100 -1.49 -11.02 5.44
N PRO A 101 -0.77 -10.61 6.51
CA PRO A 101 -1.39 -10.30 7.80
C PRO A 101 -2.35 -9.09 7.78
N PHE A 102 -2.28 -8.26 6.73
CA PHE A 102 -2.99 -6.98 6.64
C PHE A 102 -4.22 -7.04 5.71
N ILE A 103 -4.43 -8.14 4.99
CA ILE A 103 -5.54 -8.28 4.02
C ILE A 103 -6.90 -8.40 4.74
N TYR A 104 -6.94 -9.07 5.89
CA TYR A 104 -8.14 -9.28 6.69
C TYR A 104 -8.04 -8.54 8.03
N GLY A 105 -7.89 -7.22 7.96
CA GLY A 105 -7.86 -6.35 9.14
C GLY A 105 -9.24 -6.08 9.74
N GLU A 106 -9.25 -5.41 10.89
CA GLU A 106 -10.49 -4.89 11.46
C GLU A 106 -11.22 -3.98 10.48
N SER A 107 -12.54 -4.09 10.44
CA SER A 107 -13.38 -3.20 9.64
C SER A 107 -13.08 -1.73 9.98
N PHE A 108 -12.83 -0.92 8.94
CA PHE A 108 -12.61 0.51 9.09
C PHE A 108 -13.79 1.23 9.76
N ALA A 109 -15.01 0.77 9.49
CA ALA A 109 -16.22 1.21 10.15
C ALA A 109 -17.18 0.02 10.31
N SER A 110 -17.82 -0.08 11.48
CA SER A 110 -18.98 -0.94 11.66
C SER A 110 -20.22 -0.19 11.20
N TYR A 111 -20.71 -0.47 10.00
CA TYR A 111 -22.03 0.03 9.59
C TYR A 111 -23.10 -0.87 10.21
N ARG A 112 -24.00 -0.27 11.00
CA ARG A 112 -25.28 -0.91 11.31
C ARG A 112 -26.19 -0.64 10.12
N LEU A 113 -26.36 -1.65 9.26
CA LEU A 113 -27.42 -1.61 8.26
C LEU A 113 -28.77 -1.64 9.01
N PRO A 114 -29.77 -0.86 8.59
CA PRO A 114 -31.12 -1.02 9.11
C PRO A 114 -31.56 -2.47 8.94
N SER A 115 -32.10 -3.08 9.98
CA SER A 115 -32.90 -4.29 9.82
C SER A 115 -34.17 -3.88 9.09
N GLU A 116 -34.45 -4.53 7.95
CA GLU A 116 -35.72 -4.35 7.21
C GLU A 116 -36.94 -4.51 8.11
#